data_AF-H8I4Y3-F1
#
_entry.id   AF-H8I4Y3-F1
#
_cell.length_a   1.000
_cell.length_b   1.000
_cell.length_c   1.000
_cell.angle_alpha   90.00
_cell.angle_beta   90.00
_cell.angle_gamma   90.00
#
_symmetry.space_group_name_H-M   'P 1'
#
loop_
_entity.id
_entity.type
_entity.pdbx_description
1 polymer ?
#
loop_
_entity_poly.entity_id
_entity_poly.type
_entity_poly.pdbx_seq_one_letter_code
_entity_poly.pdbx_strand_id
1 'polypeptide(L)'
;MNVNAESSKDKAIYEHIADYIIQTLIREDVNAFAEAKLLSELLAYKLPGVAGRLMYTTASDASEKLKRGEKFNLEKEIGGITAQKRLHFRSRDQYNAFVMLFFKVVEKYPELLEPVDGEDEFERFMIHCINEFRQKLEGFAMEVAKERTELEYKNKLYIHRRNAAVPEVPTYADYIAERIDGLAE
;
A
#
# COMPACT_ATOMS: atom_id res chain seq x y z
N MET A 1 -26.95 -18.48 -2.65
CA MET A 1 -26.10 -17.56 -3.43
C MET A 1 -25.53 -16.52 -2.48
N ASN A 2 -24.22 -16.30 -2.56
CA ASN A 2 -23.32 -16.12 -1.41
C ASN A 2 -22.89 -14.65 -1.19
N VAL A 3 -23.84 -13.72 -1.09
CA VAL A 3 -23.57 -12.27 -1.00
C VAL A 3 -22.74 -11.89 0.25
N ASN A 4 -22.79 -12.69 1.32
CA ASN A 4 -22.03 -12.45 2.56
C ASN A 4 -20.56 -12.91 2.49
N ALA A 5 -20.21 -13.88 1.65
CA ALA A 5 -18.85 -14.42 1.59
C ALA A 5 -17.92 -13.54 0.74
N GLU A 6 -18.46 -12.94 -0.31
CA GLU A 6 -17.73 -12.07 -1.25
C GLU A 6 -17.41 -10.73 -0.59
N SER A 7 -18.38 -10.10 0.09
CA SER A 7 -18.15 -8.89 0.88
C SER A 7 -17.15 -9.09 2.04
N SER A 8 -17.14 -10.28 2.66
CA SER A 8 -16.20 -10.60 3.73
C SER A 8 -14.76 -10.78 3.24
N LYS A 9 -14.55 -11.38 2.06
CA LYS A 9 -13.21 -11.53 1.47
C LYS A 9 -12.65 -10.18 1.03
N ASP A 10 -13.51 -9.33 0.47
CA ASP A 10 -13.14 -8.00 0.00
C ASP A 10 -12.69 -7.13 1.15
N LYS A 11 -13.43 -7.17 2.25
CA LYS A 11 -13.06 -6.48 3.49
C LYS A 11 -11.68 -6.90 4.02
N ALA A 12 -11.40 -8.21 4.03
CA ALA A 12 -10.13 -8.74 4.51
C ALA A 12 -8.91 -8.28 3.68
N ILE A 13 -9.07 -8.11 2.36
CA ILE A 13 -8.01 -7.56 1.51
C ILE A 13 -7.62 -6.16 2.00
N TYR A 14 -8.61 -5.29 2.17
CA TYR A 14 -8.35 -3.89 2.54
C TYR A 14 -7.89 -3.75 3.99
N GLU A 15 -8.35 -4.61 4.91
CA GLU A 15 -7.84 -4.67 6.28
C GLU A 15 -6.36 -5.03 6.32
N HIS A 16 -5.92 -6.03 5.55
CA HIS A 16 -4.50 -6.39 5.50
C HIS A 16 -3.62 -5.35 4.79
N ILE A 17 -4.16 -4.62 3.79
CA ILE A 17 -3.46 -3.48 3.18
C ILE A 17 -3.38 -2.31 4.18
N ALA A 18 -4.45 -2.03 4.93
CA ALA A 18 -4.45 -1.02 6.00
C ALA A 18 -3.39 -1.34 7.05
N ASP A 19 -3.35 -2.59 7.52
CA ASP A 19 -2.35 -3.07 8.47
C ASP A 19 -0.92 -2.88 7.94
N TYR A 20 -0.70 -3.09 6.64
CA TYR A 20 0.60 -2.84 6.02
C TYR A 20 1.02 -1.37 6.12
N ILE A 21 0.11 -0.44 5.79
CA ILE A 21 0.36 1.01 5.87
C ILE A 21 0.63 1.43 7.32
N ILE A 22 -0.18 0.97 8.27
CA ILE A 22 -0.04 1.29 9.70
C ILE A 22 1.30 0.78 10.25
N GLN A 23 1.69 -0.45 9.89
CA GLN A 23 2.97 -1.00 10.31
C GLN A 23 4.16 -0.23 9.72
N THR A 24 4.03 0.24 8.48
CA THR A 24 5.04 1.09 7.85
C THR A 24 5.13 2.42 8.60
N LEU A 25 4.00 3.07 8.89
CA LEU A 25 3.96 4.30 9.69
C LEU A 25 4.61 4.13 11.06
N ILE A 26 4.28 3.05 11.80
CA ILE A 26 4.86 2.78 13.12
C ILE A 26 6.37 2.54 13.06
N ARG A 27 6.87 1.94 11.96
CA ARG A 27 8.31 1.73 11.76
C ARG A 27 9.04 3.06 11.57
N GLU A 28 8.44 4.01 10.85
CA GLU A 28 9.01 5.33 10.63
C GLU A 28 8.85 6.25 11.85
N ASP A 29 7.71 6.18 12.55
CA ASP A 29 7.43 6.94 13.76
C ASP A 29 6.55 6.13 14.74
N VAL A 30 7.15 5.73 15.86
CA VAL A 30 6.50 4.90 16.89
C VAL A 30 5.26 5.59 17.49
N ASN A 31 5.15 6.92 17.42
CA ASN A 31 3.96 7.63 17.91
C ASN A 31 2.69 7.26 17.14
N ALA A 32 2.80 6.80 15.88
CA ALA A 32 1.65 6.32 15.10
C ALA A 32 0.94 5.14 15.77
N PHE A 33 1.61 4.42 16.69
CA PHE A 33 0.99 3.35 17.47
C PHE A 33 -0.19 3.85 18.32
N ALA A 34 -0.14 5.09 18.82
CA ALA A 34 -1.22 5.66 19.62
C ALA A 34 -2.52 5.86 18.82
N GLU A 35 -2.41 5.99 17.50
CA GLU A 35 -3.54 6.21 16.59
C GLU A 35 -3.93 4.95 15.79
N ALA A 36 -3.22 3.82 15.98
CA ALA A 36 -3.36 2.64 15.13
C ALA A 36 -4.81 2.14 14.93
N LYS A 37 -5.64 2.23 15.97
CA LYS A 37 -7.06 1.87 15.87
C LYS A 37 -7.83 2.81 14.94
N LEU A 38 -7.67 4.13 15.11
CA LEU A 38 -8.30 5.14 14.26
C LEU A 38 -7.82 5.02 12.82
N LEU A 39 -6.52 4.80 12.62
CA LEU A 39 -5.93 4.58 11.30
C LEU A 39 -6.52 3.33 10.63
N SER A 40 -6.70 2.23 11.38
CA SER A 40 -7.31 1.01 10.87
C SER A 40 -8.73 1.24 10.38
N GLU A 41 -9.56 1.92 11.17
CA GLU A 41 -10.94 2.26 10.81
C GLU A 41 -11.01 3.18 9.58
N LEU A 42 -10.19 4.23 9.54
CA LEU A 42 -10.12 5.17 8.42
C LEU A 42 -9.67 4.48 7.12
N LEU A 43 -8.56 3.73 7.18
CA LEU A 43 -7.98 3.04 6.03
C LEU A 43 -8.92 1.95 5.51
N ALA A 44 -9.55 1.16 6.40
CA ALA A 44 -10.53 0.16 5.98
C ALA A 44 -11.74 0.78 5.25
N TYR A 45 -12.13 2.00 5.59
CA TYR A 45 -13.19 2.73 4.90
C TYR A 45 -12.75 3.33 3.56
N LYS A 46 -11.54 3.90 3.49
CA LYS A 46 -11.04 4.65 2.31
C LYS A 46 -10.40 3.76 1.24
N LEU A 47 -9.64 2.74 1.64
CA LEU A 47 -8.89 1.87 0.71
C LEU A 47 -9.74 1.21 -0.39
N PRO A 48 -11.00 0.78 -0.15
CA PRO A 48 -11.85 0.25 -1.22
C PRO A 48 -12.02 1.19 -2.41
N GLY A 49 -12.03 2.51 -2.18
CA GLY A 49 -12.18 3.53 -3.22
C GLY A 49 -10.92 3.80 -4.04
N VAL A 50 -9.74 3.43 -3.53
CA VAL A 50 -8.45 3.86 -4.10
C VAL A 50 -7.53 2.70 -4.50
N ALA A 51 -7.48 1.63 -3.70
CA ALA A 51 -6.47 0.58 -3.85
C ALA A 51 -6.61 -0.19 -5.18
N GLY A 52 -7.84 -0.46 -5.60
CA GLY A 52 -8.10 -1.11 -6.90
C GLY A 52 -7.63 -0.26 -8.08
N ARG A 53 -7.85 1.07 -8.02
CA ARG A 53 -7.42 1.99 -9.07
C ARG A 53 -5.89 2.15 -9.08
N LEU A 54 -5.26 2.23 -7.91
CA LEU A 54 -3.81 2.25 -7.78
C LEU A 54 -3.15 0.96 -8.30
N MET A 55 -3.74 -0.20 -8.05
CA MET A 55 -3.26 -1.46 -8.60
C MET A 55 -3.47 -1.52 -10.13
N TYR A 56 -4.60 -1.01 -10.63
CA TYR A 56 -4.84 -0.88 -12.07
C TYR A 56 -3.79 -0.01 -12.76
N THR A 57 -3.49 1.19 -12.25
CA THR A 57 -2.47 2.05 -12.86
C THR A 57 -1.10 1.37 -12.85
N THR A 58 -0.76 0.71 -11.75
CA THR A 58 0.48 -0.06 -11.61
C THR A 58 0.58 -1.20 -12.64
N ALA A 59 -0.49 -2.00 -12.79
CA ALA A 59 -0.51 -3.09 -13.76
C ALA A 59 -0.55 -2.58 -15.22
N SER A 60 -1.22 -1.45 -15.47
CA SER A 60 -1.23 -0.78 -16.77
C SER A 60 0.16 -0.30 -17.16
N ASP A 61 0.87 0.37 -16.26
CA ASP A 61 2.25 0.82 -16.50
C ASP A 61 3.18 -0.35 -16.79
N ALA A 62 3.03 -1.45 -16.03
CA ALA A 62 3.80 -2.67 -16.26
C ALA A 62 3.46 -3.31 -17.62
N SER A 63 2.18 -3.37 -18.00
CA SER A 63 1.73 -3.92 -19.28
C SER A 63 2.31 -3.12 -20.45
N GLU A 64 2.29 -1.79 -20.35
CA GLU A 64 2.88 -0.91 -21.35
C GLU A 64 4.40 -1.07 -21.48
N LYS A 65 5.12 -1.32 -20.37
CA LYS A 65 6.56 -1.66 -20.42
C LYS A 65 6.80 -2.96 -21.20
N LEU A 66 6.00 -4.00 -20.95
CA LEU A 66 6.10 -5.27 -21.69
C LEU A 66 5.80 -5.09 -23.18
N LYS A 67 4.76 -4.32 -23.54
CA LYS A 67 4.45 -4.00 -24.95
C LYS A 67 5.59 -3.29 -25.69
N ARG A 68 6.41 -2.51 -24.96
CA ARG A 68 7.62 -1.86 -25.49
C ARG A 68 8.83 -2.80 -25.59
N GLY A 69 8.69 -4.06 -25.17
CA GLY A 69 9.76 -5.06 -25.18
C GLY A 69 10.70 -4.99 -23.98
N GLU A 70 10.34 -4.22 -22.94
CA GLU A 70 11.09 -4.23 -21.67
C GLU A 70 10.86 -5.57 -20.96
N LYS A 71 11.87 -6.07 -20.23
CA LYS A 71 11.76 -7.29 -19.43
C LYS A 71 11.96 -6.95 -17.95
N PHE A 72 11.09 -7.47 -17.09
CA PHE A 72 11.28 -7.34 -15.64
C PHE A 72 12.45 -8.19 -15.18
N ASN A 73 13.44 -7.51 -14.60
CA ASN A 73 14.58 -8.16 -13.98
C ASN A 73 14.38 -8.11 -12.46
N LEU A 74 13.58 -9.05 -11.96
CA LEU A 74 13.23 -9.13 -10.53
C LEU A 74 14.47 -9.23 -9.62
N GLU A 75 15.57 -9.83 -10.10
CA GLU A 75 16.80 -9.94 -9.31
C GLU A 75 17.42 -8.57 -9.08
N LYS A 76 17.39 -7.71 -10.10
CA LYS A 76 17.85 -6.33 -10.00
C LYS A 76 16.87 -5.43 -9.24
N GLU A 77 15.57 -5.64 -9.43
CA GLU A 77 14.51 -4.77 -8.89
C GLU A 77 14.20 -5.05 -7.41
N ILE A 78 14.22 -6.31 -6.99
CA ILE A 78 13.76 -6.75 -5.67
C ILE A 78 14.88 -7.46 -4.89
N GLY A 79 15.95 -7.89 -5.56
CA GLY A 79 17.02 -8.72 -5.00
C GLY A 79 16.83 -10.21 -5.30
N GLY A 80 17.65 -11.07 -4.70
CA GLY A 80 17.63 -12.51 -4.98
C GLY A 80 16.31 -13.23 -4.63
N ILE A 81 16.19 -14.50 -5.05
CA ILE A 81 14.97 -15.34 -4.97
C ILE A 81 14.28 -15.31 -3.59
N THR A 82 15.05 -15.28 -2.50
CA THR A 82 14.51 -15.24 -1.12
C THR A 82 13.86 -13.89 -0.79
N ALA A 83 14.40 -12.78 -1.31
CA ALA A 83 13.84 -11.44 -1.17
C ALA A 83 12.63 -11.23 -2.09
N GLN A 84 12.60 -11.86 -3.25
CA GLN A 84 11.42 -11.89 -4.14
C GLN A 84 10.24 -12.64 -3.52
N LYS A 85 10.51 -13.82 -2.92
CA LYS A 85 9.48 -14.62 -2.20
C LYS A 85 9.05 -14.00 -0.87
N ARG A 86 9.85 -13.08 -0.34
CA ARG A 86 9.57 -12.30 0.86
C ARG A 86 9.77 -10.82 0.58
N LEU A 87 9.09 -10.29 -0.44
CA LEU A 87 8.68 -8.88 -0.42
C LEU A 87 8.28 -8.59 1.02
N HIS A 88 8.83 -7.56 1.67
CA HIS A 88 8.89 -7.35 3.13
C HIS A 88 7.51 -7.22 3.83
N PHE A 89 6.64 -8.20 3.63
CA PHE A 89 5.36 -8.40 4.27
C PHE A 89 5.62 -9.11 5.59
N ARG A 90 4.98 -8.59 6.63
CA ARG A 90 5.10 -9.14 7.98
C ARG A 90 4.36 -10.46 8.12
N SER A 91 3.30 -10.68 7.32
CA SER A 91 2.53 -11.91 7.29
C SER A 91 2.25 -12.39 5.87
N ARG A 92 1.99 -13.70 5.74
CA ARG A 92 1.53 -14.30 4.49
C ARG A 92 0.19 -13.72 4.05
N ASP A 93 -0.67 -13.35 4.99
CA ASP A 93 -2.00 -12.80 4.71
C ASP A 93 -1.92 -11.40 4.07
N GLN A 94 -0.94 -10.58 4.47
CA GLN A 94 -0.66 -9.32 3.79
C GLN A 94 -0.23 -9.53 2.34
N TYR A 95 0.71 -10.44 2.10
CA TYR A 95 1.12 -10.78 0.74
C TYR A 95 -0.07 -11.28 -0.10
N ASN A 96 -0.86 -12.19 0.47
CA ASN A 96 -2.05 -12.74 -0.19
C ASN A 96 -3.07 -11.64 -0.51
N ALA A 97 -3.26 -10.65 0.36
CA ALA A 97 -4.17 -9.53 0.09
C ALA A 97 -3.73 -8.72 -1.15
N PHE A 98 -2.42 -8.48 -1.31
CA PHE A 98 -1.88 -7.79 -2.47
C PHE A 98 -2.05 -8.63 -3.74
N VAL A 99 -1.76 -9.93 -3.67
CA VAL A 99 -1.99 -10.88 -4.76
C VAL A 99 -3.47 -10.92 -5.14
N MET A 100 -4.38 -11.00 -4.17
CA MET A 100 -5.83 -11.02 -4.42
C MET A 100 -6.31 -9.72 -5.06
N LEU A 101 -5.78 -8.57 -4.64
CA LEU A 101 -6.09 -7.29 -5.26
C LEU A 101 -5.59 -7.24 -6.72
N PHE A 102 -4.39 -7.74 -6.98
CA PHE A 102 -3.87 -7.88 -8.34
C PHE A 102 -4.79 -8.75 -9.21
N PHE A 103 -5.17 -9.94 -8.74
CA PHE A 103 -6.07 -10.83 -9.48
C PHE A 103 -7.41 -10.17 -9.79
N LYS A 104 -8.03 -9.48 -8.82
CA LYS A 104 -9.26 -8.73 -9.06
C LYS A 104 -9.13 -7.69 -10.18
N VAL A 105 -7.98 -7.03 -10.26
CA VAL A 105 -7.73 -6.03 -11.31
C VAL A 105 -7.57 -6.69 -12.67
N VAL A 106 -6.75 -7.73 -12.80
CA VAL A 106 -6.54 -8.39 -14.09
C VAL A 106 -7.73 -9.22 -14.55
N GLU A 107 -8.55 -9.74 -13.64
CA GLU A 107 -9.85 -10.36 -13.97
C GLU A 107 -10.85 -9.33 -14.52
N LYS A 108 -10.80 -8.09 -14.01
CA LYS A 108 -11.65 -6.99 -14.48
C LYS A 108 -11.14 -6.37 -15.78
N TYR A 109 -9.82 -6.39 -15.99
CA TYR A 109 -9.13 -5.78 -17.13
C TYR A 109 -8.15 -6.82 -17.76
N PRO A 110 -8.67 -7.87 -18.41
CA PRO A 110 -7.85 -8.96 -18.95
C PRO A 110 -6.88 -8.50 -20.03
N GLU A 111 -7.15 -7.38 -20.70
CA GLU A 111 -6.27 -6.76 -21.71
C GLU A 111 -4.88 -6.38 -21.15
N LEU A 112 -4.75 -6.22 -19.83
CA LEU A 112 -3.47 -5.96 -19.17
C LEU A 112 -2.48 -7.13 -19.33
N LEU A 113 -2.99 -8.34 -19.58
CA LEU A 113 -2.21 -9.56 -19.75
C LEU A 113 -1.92 -9.89 -21.23
N GLU A 114 -2.42 -9.12 -22.20
CA GLU A 114 -2.11 -9.32 -23.63
C GLU A 114 -0.61 -9.46 -23.94
N PRO A 115 0.31 -8.69 -23.32
CA PRO A 115 1.74 -8.82 -23.62
C PRO A 115 2.45 -9.91 -22.81
N VAL A 116 1.73 -10.69 -21.99
CA VAL A 116 2.30 -11.72 -21.10
C VAL A 116 2.20 -13.09 -21.78
N ASP A 117 3.34 -13.69 -22.11
CA ASP A 117 3.42 -14.99 -22.77
C ASP A 117 3.92 -16.09 -21.81
N GLY A 118 2.97 -16.87 -21.29
CA GLY A 118 3.24 -18.04 -20.46
C GLY A 118 3.32 -17.77 -18.95
N GLU A 119 3.49 -18.86 -18.19
CA GLU A 119 3.40 -18.87 -16.72
C GLU A 119 4.55 -18.11 -16.05
N ASP A 120 5.78 -18.28 -16.55
CA ASP A 120 6.97 -17.62 -16.01
C ASP A 120 6.91 -16.09 -16.16
N GLU A 121 6.41 -15.60 -17.30
CA GLU A 121 6.26 -14.16 -17.53
C GLU A 121 5.10 -13.59 -16.70
N PHE A 122 4.03 -14.35 -16.55
CA PHE A 122 2.92 -13.99 -15.67
C PHE A 122 3.36 -13.85 -14.21
N GLU A 123 4.12 -14.82 -13.68
CA GLU A 123 4.66 -14.72 -12.33
C GLU A 123 5.53 -13.47 -12.16
N ARG A 124 6.39 -13.17 -13.14
CA ARG A 124 7.24 -11.97 -13.10
C ARG A 124 6.44 -10.68 -13.14
N PHE A 125 5.44 -10.60 -14.02
CA PHE A 125 4.55 -9.46 -14.13
C PHE A 125 3.79 -9.22 -12.81
N MET A 126 3.23 -10.28 -12.22
CA MET A 126 2.54 -10.21 -10.93
C MET A 126 3.47 -9.72 -9.82
N ILE A 127 4.65 -10.31 -9.67
CA ILE A 127 5.61 -9.91 -8.62
C ILE A 127 6.04 -8.46 -8.80
N HIS A 128 6.30 -8.02 -10.03
CA HIS A 128 6.61 -6.63 -10.33
C HIS A 128 5.48 -5.68 -9.89
N CYS A 129 4.24 -5.98 -10.30
CA CYS A 129 3.07 -5.17 -9.93
C CYS A 129 2.87 -5.08 -8.41
N ILE A 130 2.99 -6.22 -7.71
CA ILE A 130 2.87 -6.25 -6.24
C ILE A 130 3.96 -5.41 -5.60
N ASN A 131 5.21 -5.50 -6.08
CA ASN A 131 6.31 -4.72 -5.53
C ASN A 131 6.15 -3.21 -5.76
N GLU A 132 5.80 -2.79 -6.97
CA GLU A 132 5.56 -1.39 -7.30
C GLU A 132 4.40 -0.82 -6.49
N PHE A 133 3.28 -1.55 -6.41
CA PHE A 133 2.14 -1.16 -5.58
C PHE A 133 2.54 -1.02 -4.11
N ARG A 134 3.31 -1.97 -3.58
CA ARG A 134 3.87 -1.92 -2.22
C ARG A 134 4.75 -0.69 -2.01
N GLN A 135 5.65 -0.39 -2.93
CA GLN A 135 6.54 0.78 -2.84
C GLN A 135 5.75 2.10 -2.84
N LYS A 136 4.67 2.21 -3.64
CA LYS A 136 3.79 3.40 -3.61
C LYS A 136 3.14 3.58 -2.23
N LEU A 137 2.65 2.50 -1.61
CA LEU A 137 2.11 2.55 -0.25
C LEU A 137 3.18 2.86 0.81
N GLU A 138 4.40 2.35 0.65
CA GLU A 138 5.52 2.69 1.54
C GLU A 138 5.89 4.17 1.43
N GLY A 139 6.03 4.69 0.21
CA GLY A 139 6.32 6.10 -0.03
C GLY A 139 5.28 7.01 0.63
N PHE A 140 4.00 6.70 0.44
CA PHE A 140 2.90 7.40 1.11
C PHE A 140 3.04 7.43 2.63
N ALA A 141 3.25 6.27 3.26
CA ALA A 141 3.39 6.18 4.71
C ALA A 141 4.62 6.96 5.21
N MET A 142 5.75 6.87 4.50
CA MET A 142 6.98 7.58 4.83
C MET A 142 6.83 9.10 4.72
N GLU A 143 6.14 9.60 3.70
CA GLU A 143 5.86 11.04 3.54
C GLU A 143 5.00 11.56 4.69
N VAL A 144 3.91 10.86 5.02
CA VAL A 144 3.04 11.20 6.16
C VAL A 144 3.83 11.23 7.47
N ALA A 145 4.64 10.20 7.73
CA ALA A 145 5.46 10.14 8.94
C ALA A 145 6.47 11.30 9.01
N LYS A 146 7.22 11.54 7.92
CA LYS A 146 8.23 12.59 7.85
C LYS A 146 7.63 13.97 8.11
N GLU A 147 6.54 14.32 7.45
CA GLU A 147 5.89 15.63 7.65
C GLU A 147 5.38 15.81 9.08
N ARG A 148 4.81 14.74 9.66
CA ARG A 148 4.35 14.76 11.05
C ARG A 148 5.51 15.01 12.00
N THR A 149 6.61 14.28 11.84
CA THR A 149 7.82 14.45 12.65
C THR A 149 8.42 15.85 12.49
N GLU A 150 8.46 16.41 11.28
CA GLU A 150 8.92 17.79 11.03
C GLU A 150 8.05 18.85 11.71
N LEU A 151 6.72 18.65 11.74
CA LEU A 151 5.82 19.56 12.46
C LEU A 151 6.01 19.48 13.97
N GLU A 152 6.21 18.29 14.54
CA GLU A 152 6.57 18.18 15.96
C GLU A 152 7.88 18.92 16.26
N TYR A 153 8.80 18.93 15.30
CA TYR A 153 10.10 19.58 15.42
C TYR A 153 9.97 21.08 15.49
N LYS A 154 9.30 21.63 14.47
CA LYS A 154 9.03 23.06 14.35
C LYS A 154 8.30 23.60 15.59
N ASN A 155 7.41 22.80 16.18
CA ASN A 155 6.61 23.19 17.34
C ASN A 155 7.23 22.82 18.70
N LYS A 156 8.45 22.23 18.75
CA LYS A 156 9.17 21.81 19.98
C LYS A 156 8.33 20.90 20.90
N LEU A 157 7.43 20.09 20.32
CA LEU A 157 6.44 19.34 21.09
C LEU A 157 7.02 18.15 21.85
N TYR A 158 8.24 17.74 21.50
CA TYR A 158 8.99 16.74 22.25
C TYR A 158 9.35 17.18 23.68
N ILE A 159 9.39 18.50 23.93
CA ILE A 159 9.86 19.08 25.20
C ILE A 159 8.67 19.51 26.08
N HIS A 160 7.52 19.84 25.47
CA HIS A 160 6.43 20.56 26.16
C HIS A 160 5.15 19.75 26.45
N ARG A 161 5.13 18.41 26.30
CA ARG A 161 3.94 17.57 26.58
C ARG A 161 3.38 17.67 28.02
N ARG A 162 4.02 18.41 28.94
CA ARG A 162 3.54 18.54 30.33
C ARG A 162 2.73 19.78 30.67
N ASN A 163 2.82 20.91 29.96
CA ASN A 163 2.08 22.14 30.33
C ASN A 163 2.07 23.17 29.19
N ALA A 164 1.09 23.13 28.30
CA ALA A 164 0.59 24.26 27.51
C ALA A 164 -0.61 23.80 26.66
N ALA A 165 -1.54 24.71 26.36
CA ALA A 165 -2.49 24.51 25.26
C ALA A 165 -1.69 24.51 23.96
N VAL A 166 -1.26 23.30 23.56
CA VAL A 166 -0.50 23.05 22.34
C VAL A 166 -1.43 23.32 21.15
N PRO A 167 -1.02 24.10 20.14
CA PRO A 167 -1.80 24.23 18.91
C PRO A 167 -2.11 22.84 18.34
N GLU A 168 -3.35 22.63 17.93
CA GLU A 168 -3.86 21.33 17.46
C GLU A 168 -2.96 20.84 16.33
N VAL A 169 -2.14 19.82 16.60
CA VAL A 169 -1.23 19.29 15.59
C VAL A 169 -1.95 18.19 14.83
N PRO A 170 -2.02 18.28 13.49
CA PRO A 170 -2.70 17.28 12.67
C PRO A 170 -2.25 15.87 13.02
N THR A 171 -3.19 14.96 13.21
CA THR A 171 -2.94 13.54 13.49
C THR A 171 -2.47 12.81 12.22
N TYR A 172 -1.95 11.58 12.34
CA TYR A 172 -1.67 10.78 11.14
C TYR A 172 -2.96 10.51 10.36
N ALA A 173 -4.09 10.37 11.06
CA ALA A 173 -5.40 10.19 10.45
C ALA A 173 -5.81 11.40 9.60
N ASP A 174 -5.54 12.63 10.03
CA ASP A 174 -5.83 13.84 9.26
C ASP A 174 -5.06 13.86 7.93
N TYR A 175 -3.75 13.58 7.98
CA TYR A 175 -2.92 13.48 6.79
C TYR A 175 -3.39 12.38 5.82
N ILE A 176 -3.75 11.21 6.34
CA ILE A 176 -4.25 10.12 5.52
C ILE A 176 -5.60 10.51 4.90
N ALA A 177 -6.52 11.09 5.67
CA ALA A 177 -7.84 11.47 5.19
C ALA A 177 -7.79 12.49 4.04
N GLU A 178 -6.84 13.42 4.08
CA GLU A 178 -6.64 14.44 3.05
C GLU A 178 -6.03 13.89 1.75
N ARG A 179 -5.22 12.83 1.83
CA ARG A 179 -4.31 12.46 0.72
C ARG A 179 -4.53 11.07 0.14
N ILE A 180 -5.20 10.18 0.87
CA ILE A 180 -5.39 8.79 0.42
C ILE A 180 -6.12 8.71 -0.93
N ASP A 181 -7.02 9.65 -1.21
CA ASP A 181 -7.75 9.72 -2.47
C ASP A 181 -6.82 10.07 -3.66
N GLY A 182 -5.76 10.84 -3.41
CA GLY A 182 -4.73 11.20 -4.40
C GLY A 182 -3.74 10.09 -4.72
N LEU A 183 -3.74 8.97 -3.98
CA LEU A 183 -2.86 7.83 -4.31
C LEU A 183 -3.16 7.19 -5.67
N ALA A 184 -4.38 7.38 -6.17
CA ALA A 184 -4.86 6.77 -7.40
C ALA A 184 -4.92 7.73 -8.60
N GLU A 185 -4.39 8.96 -8.43
CA GLU A 185 -4.21 9.98 -9.47
C GLU A 185 -2.87 9.83 -10.18
#